data_AF-A0AAW1BGS8-F1
#
_entry.id   AF-A0AAW1BGS8-F1
#
_cell.length_a   1.000
_cell.length_b   1.000
_cell.length_c   1.000
_cell.angle_alpha   90.00
_cell.angle_beta   90.00
_cell.angle_gamma   90.00
#
_symmetry.space_group_name_H-M   'P 1'
#
loop_
_entity.id
_entity.type
_entity.pdbx_description
1 polymer ?
#
loop_
_entity_poly.entity_id
_entity_poly.type
_entity_poly.pdbx_seq_one_letter_code
_entity_poly.pdbx_strand_id
1 'polypeptide(L)'
;MLEVLVVKFPFLDNWALLGGSLEPGEALPQKIKQVLRREFWPQFQKLLNQGTEIYKGYVDDPRNTDNAWIETVAISVHFEDQNDIEMKRLNSFLQGCDFEVMVRWQVVDKKIPLYVNHKELLRKATVLFGAYF
;
A
#
# COMPACT_ATOMS: atom_id res chain seq x y z
N MET A 1 16.74 -9.30 1.57
CA MET A 1 15.73 -9.12 2.64
C MET A 1 14.73 -8.11 2.13
N LEU A 2 13.43 -8.44 2.14
CA LEU A 2 12.40 -7.59 1.54
C LEU A 2 11.84 -6.63 2.61
N GLU A 3 11.66 -5.36 2.23
CA GLU A 3 11.00 -4.34 3.03
C GLU A 3 9.71 -3.89 2.35
N VAL A 4 8.73 -3.52 3.15
CA VAL A 4 7.44 -2.99 2.69
C VAL A 4 7.18 -1.63 3.33
N LEU A 5 6.66 -0.70 2.54
CA LEU A 5 6.25 0.61 3.03
C LEU A 5 4.86 0.49 3.68
N VAL A 6 4.81 0.74 4.98
CA VAL A 6 3.59 0.64 5.79
C VAL A 6 3.22 2.00 6.38
N VAL A 7 1.92 2.18 6.58
CA VAL A 7 1.34 3.38 7.16
C VAL A 7 0.52 3.07 8.39
N LYS A 8 0.56 3.98 9.37
CA LYS A 8 -0.31 3.94 10.55
C LYS A 8 -1.03 5.27 10.67
N PHE A 9 -2.35 5.18 10.59
CA PHE A 9 -3.24 6.32 10.83
C PHE A 9 -3.54 6.44 12.33
N PRO A 10 -3.75 7.65 12.89
CA PRO A 10 -3.91 7.87 14.33
C PRO A 10 -5.08 7.10 14.95
N PHE A 11 -6.15 6.91 14.19
CA PHE A 11 -7.37 6.23 14.59
C PHE A 11 -7.33 4.71 14.35
N LEU A 12 -6.22 4.15 13.86
CA LEU A 12 -6.05 2.72 13.63
C LEU A 12 -4.97 2.14 14.56
N ASP A 13 -5.31 1.06 15.25
CA ASP A 13 -4.36 0.36 16.12
C ASP A 13 -3.26 -0.37 15.33
N ASN A 14 -3.63 -0.84 14.13
CA ASN A 14 -2.80 -1.68 13.26
C ASN A 14 -2.13 -0.88 12.15
N TRP A 15 -0.99 -1.38 11.67
CA TRP A 15 -0.38 -0.89 10.44
C TRP A 15 -1.21 -1.34 9.24
N ALA A 16 -1.13 -0.56 8.16
CA ALA A 16 -1.78 -0.84 6.89
C ALA A 16 -0.78 -0.75 5.75
N LEU A 17 -1.08 -1.47 4.66
CA LEU A 17 -0.41 -1.22 3.38
C LEU A 17 -0.86 0.13 2.84
N LEU A 18 -0.02 0.75 2.00
CA LEU A 18 -0.39 1.93 1.25
C LEU A 18 -1.52 1.58 0.27
N GLY A 19 -2.71 2.06 0.55
CA GLY A 19 -3.91 1.75 -0.21
C GLY A 19 -5.10 2.53 0.31
N GLY A 20 -6.27 2.29 -0.27
CA GLY A 20 -7.52 2.90 0.14
C GLY A 20 -8.62 2.67 -0.88
N SER A 21 -9.80 3.23 -0.61
CA SER A 21 -10.91 3.23 -1.56
C SER A 21 -10.61 4.19 -2.70
N LEU A 22 -10.83 3.71 -3.92
CA LEU A 22 -10.79 4.52 -5.13
C LEU A 22 -12.23 4.93 -5.46
N GLU A 23 -12.52 6.22 -5.33
CA GLU A 23 -13.85 6.75 -5.67
C GLU A 23 -14.03 6.84 -7.19
N PRO A 24 -15.26 6.72 -7.70
CA PRO A 24 -15.54 6.88 -9.13
C PRO A 24 -15.04 8.22 -9.68
N GLY A 25 -14.26 8.18 -10.75
CA GLY A 25 -13.66 9.36 -11.38
C GLY A 25 -12.37 9.86 -10.74
N GLU A 26 -11.92 9.25 -9.64
CA GLU A 26 -10.65 9.59 -9.01
C GLU A 26 -9.48 8.79 -9.58
N ALA A 27 -8.31 9.44 -9.64
CA ALA A 27 -7.08 8.83 -10.16
C ALA A 27 -6.28 8.07 -9.09
N LEU A 28 -6.45 8.43 -7.82
CA LEU A 28 -5.75 7.82 -6.68
C LEU A 28 -6.70 7.64 -5.48
N PRO A 29 -6.48 6.58 -4.67
CA PRO A 29 -7.23 6.38 -3.44
C PRO A 29 -7.11 7.53 -2.44
N GLN A 30 -8.19 7.84 -1.73
CA GLN A 30 -8.25 8.98 -0.80
C GLN A 30 -7.18 8.92 0.31
N LYS A 31 -6.94 7.73 0.89
CA LYS A 31 -5.93 7.52 1.94
C LYS A 31 -4.51 7.77 1.43
N ILE A 32 -4.21 7.44 0.17
CA ILE A 32 -2.90 7.71 -0.43
C ILE A 32 -2.68 9.22 -0.58
N LYS A 33 -3.73 9.97 -0.93
CA LYS A 33 -3.68 11.45 -1.02
C LYS A 33 -3.38 12.13 0.33
N GLN A 34 -3.68 11.49 1.47
CA GLN A 34 -3.32 11.99 2.80
C GLN A 34 -1.84 11.74 3.12
N VAL A 35 -1.29 10.62 2.65
CA VAL A 35 0.09 10.20 2.90
C VAL A 35 1.10 10.94 2.01
N LEU A 36 0.71 11.23 0.76
CA LEU A 36 1.58 11.81 -0.25
C LEU A 36 1.25 13.28 -0.53
N ARG A 37 2.30 14.08 -0.67
CA ARG A 37 2.18 15.46 -1.16
C ARG A 37 1.55 15.51 -2.56
N ARG A 38 0.70 16.52 -2.80
CA ARG A 38 -0.13 16.63 -4.01
C ARG A 38 0.68 16.69 -5.30
N GLU A 39 1.86 17.29 -5.23
CA GLU A 39 2.81 17.46 -6.32
C GLU A 39 3.31 16.12 -6.86
N PHE A 40 3.27 15.05 -6.05
CA PHE A 40 3.76 13.73 -6.43
C PHE A 40 2.66 12.78 -6.91
N TRP A 41 1.38 13.18 -6.85
CA TRP A 41 0.27 12.31 -7.23
C TRP A 41 0.36 11.77 -8.68
N PRO A 42 0.67 12.58 -9.72
CA PRO A 42 0.79 12.07 -11.08
C PRO A 42 1.90 11.03 -11.23
N GLN A 43 3.05 11.26 -10.59
CA GLN A 43 4.19 10.35 -10.61
C GLN A 43 3.85 9.05 -9.86
N PHE A 44 3.19 9.15 -8.71
CA PHE A 44 2.74 7.98 -7.98
C PHE A 44 1.74 7.13 -8.78
N GLN A 45 0.80 7.77 -9.49
CA GLN A 45 -0.09 7.08 -10.41
C GLN A 45 0.67 6.35 -11.53
N LYS A 46 1.73 6.97 -12.07
CA LYS A 46 2.61 6.31 -13.03
C LYS A 46 3.30 5.08 -12.44
N LEU A 47 3.79 5.16 -11.19
CA LEU A 47 4.37 4.01 -10.49
C LEU A 47 3.35 2.88 -10.34
N LEU A 48 2.10 3.18 -9.97
CA LEU A 48 1.04 2.17 -9.90
C LEU A 48 0.77 1.53 -11.28
N ASN A 49 0.73 2.33 -12.35
CA ASN A 49 0.50 1.82 -13.70
C ASN A 49 1.66 0.94 -14.21
N GLN A 50 2.87 1.14 -13.71
CA GLN A 50 4.06 0.34 -14.04
C GLN A 50 4.26 -0.86 -13.10
N GLY A 51 3.54 -0.87 -11.97
CA GLY A 51 3.60 -1.94 -11.00
C GLY A 51 2.98 -3.24 -11.52
N THR A 52 3.25 -4.33 -10.79
CA THR A 52 2.70 -5.65 -11.11
C THR A 52 1.42 -5.89 -10.34
N GLU A 53 0.32 -6.19 -11.03
CA GLU A 53 -0.91 -6.67 -10.38
C GLU A 53 -0.65 -8.03 -9.73
N ILE A 54 -0.71 -8.10 -8.40
CA ILE A 54 -0.49 -9.35 -7.64
C ILE A 54 -1.80 -10.03 -7.24
N TYR A 55 -2.90 -9.28 -7.25
CA TYR A 55 -4.22 -9.78 -6.90
C TYR A 55 -5.31 -8.86 -7.43
N LYS A 56 -6.39 -9.46 -7.92
CA LYS A 56 -7.64 -8.77 -8.27
C LYS A 56 -8.82 -9.66 -7.94
N GLY A 57 -9.75 -9.15 -7.13
CA GLY A 57 -10.97 -9.87 -6.79
C GLY A 57 -11.49 -9.61 -5.38
N TYR A 58 -12.35 -10.52 -4.92
CA TYR A 58 -13.06 -10.47 -3.65
C TYR A 58 -12.13 -10.45 -2.42
N VAL A 59 -12.44 -9.58 -1.47
CA VAL A 59 -11.77 -9.52 -0.17
C VAL A 59 -12.76 -9.94 0.90
N ASP A 60 -12.33 -10.91 1.72
CA ASP A 60 -13.11 -11.34 2.88
C ASP A 60 -13.02 -10.29 3.99
N ASP A 61 -13.98 -9.37 4.02
CA ASP A 61 -14.00 -8.23 4.93
C ASP A 61 -15.21 -8.35 5.88
N PRO A 62 -15.05 -8.07 7.19
CA PRO A 62 -16.14 -8.15 8.15
C PRO A 62 -17.33 -7.22 7.84
N ARG A 63 -17.17 -6.27 6.92
CA ARG A 63 -18.23 -5.37 6.46
C ARG A 63 -19.08 -5.94 5.33
N ASN A 64 -18.72 -7.10 4.77
CA ASN A 64 -19.45 -7.71 3.67
C ASN A 64 -20.85 -8.16 4.14
N THR A 65 -21.85 -7.96 3.29
CA THR A 65 -23.24 -8.39 3.44
C THR A 65 -23.68 -9.21 2.22
N ASP A 66 -24.95 -9.57 2.16
CA ASP A 66 -25.56 -10.28 1.02
C ASP A 66 -25.58 -9.45 -0.28
N ASN A 67 -25.66 -8.12 -0.17
CA ASN A 67 -25.79 -7.20 -1.31
C ASN A 67 -24.60 -6.25 -1.48
N ALA A 68 -23.63 -6.25 -0.56
CA ALA A 68 -22.45 -5.39 -0.64
C ALA A 68 -21.20 -6.13 -0.18
N TRP A 69 -20.16 -6.15 -1.00
CA TRP A 69 -18.87 -6.72 -0.66
C TRP A 69 -17.73 -5.83 -1.14
N ILE A 70 -16.52 -6.12 -0.66
CA ILE A 70 -15.31 -5.41 -1.06
C ILE A 70 -14.54 -6.25 -2.07
N GLU A 71 -14.17 -5.62 -3.18
CA GLU A 71 -13.17 -6.13 -4.11
C GLU A 71 -11.94 -5.23 -4.06
N THR A 72 -10.78 -5.78 -4.39
CA THR A 72 -9.54 -5.02 -4.43
C THR A 72 -8.71 -5.38 -5.63
N VAL A 73 -7.89 -4.42 -6.06
CA VAL A 73 -6.75 -4.62 -6.95
C VAL A 73 -5.52 -4.28 -6.13
N ALA A 74 -4.63 -5.25 -5.97
CA ALA A 74 -3.35 -5.06 -5.30
C ALA A 74 -2.24 -4.99 -6.34
N ILE A 75 -1.51 -3.89 -6.31
CA ILE A 75 -0.40 -3.61 -7.21
C ILE A 75 0.87 -3.57 -6.37
N SER A 76 1.87 -4.35 -6.78
CA SER A 76 3.21 -4.32 -6.19
C SER A 76 4.12 -3.45 -7.04
N VAL A 77 4.66 -2.39 -6.43
CA VAL A 77 5.75 -1.60 -6.99
C VAL A 77 7.03 -2.03 -6.29
N HIS A 78 7.93 -2.65 -7.05
CA HIS A 78 9.20 -3.14 -6.53
C HIS A 78 10.34 -2.21 -6.93
N PHE A 79 11.16 -1.84 -5.95
CA PHE A 79 12.40 -1.10 -6.16
C PHE A 79 13.56 -2.09 -5.98
N GLU A 80 14.49 -2.09 -6.93
CA GLU A 80 15.56 -3.10 -7.01
C GLU A 80 16.53 -3.00 -5.83
N ASP A 81 16.87 -1.77 -5.43
CA ASP A 81 17.73 -1.52 -4.28
C ASP A 81 17.35 -0.21 -3.54
N GLN A 82 18.01 0.02 -2.40
CA GLN A 82 17.81 1.24 -1.60
C GLN A 82 18.37 2.53 -2.26
N ASN A 83 19.10 2.38 -3.36
CA ASN A 83 19.63 3.49 -4.14
C ASN A 83 18.72 3.95 -5.27
N ASP A 84 17.64 3.22 -5.54
CA ASP A 84 16.63 3.52 -6.54
C ASP A 84 16.15 4.98 -6.46
N ILE A 85 16.16 5.64 -7.63
CA ILE A 85 15.86 7.07 -7.77
C ILE A 85 14.38 7.35 -7.48
N GLU A 86 13.49 6.45 -7.89
CA GLU A 86 12.05 6.59 -7.68
C GLU A 86 11.68 6.29 -6.23
N MET A 87 12.36 5.35 -5.57
CA MET A 87 12.23 5.13 -4.12
C MET A 87 12.66 6.37 -3.32
N LYS A 88 13.83 6.96 -3.65
CA LYS A 88 14.31 8.19 -3.00
C LYS A 88 13.37 9.36 -3.22
N ARG A 89 12.84 9.51 -4.45
CA ARG A 89 11.81 10.50 -4.76
C ARG A 89 10.56 10.28 -3.92
N LEU A 90 9.98 9.07 -3.94
CA LEU A 90 8.82 8.71 -3.13
C LEU A 90 9.04 9.13 -1.67
N ASN A 91 10.18 8.74 -1.08
CA ASN A 91 10.52 9.08 0.31
C ASN A 91 10.54 10.59 0.60
N SER A 92 10.99 11.42 -0.35
CA SER A 92 10.98 12.89 -0.20
C SER A 92 9.58 13.53 -0.22
N PHE A 93 8.57 12.79 -0.70
CA PHE A 93 7.17 13.21 -0.76
C PHE A 93 6.25 12.44 0.20
N LEU A 94 6.80 11.50 0.97
CA LEU A 94 6.12 10.92 2.14
C LEU A 94 6.00 12.01 3.22
N GLN A 95 4.91 11.99 3.99
CA GLN A 95 4.45 13.10 4.85
C GLN A 95 3.77 14.19 4.02
N GLY A 96 2.59 13.83 3.50
CA GLY A 96 1.64 14.71 2.83
C GLY A 96 1.06 15.77 3.77
N CYS A 97 -0.22 16.11 3.59
CA CYS A 97 -0.83 17.23 4.32
C CYS A 97 -1.12 16.93 5.81
N ASP A 98 -1.11 15.66 6.21
CA ASP A 98 -1.47 15.23 7.57
C ASP A 98 -0.23 14.75 8.33
N PHE A 99 0.16 15.52 9.36
CA PHE A 99 1.36 15.26 10.16
C PHE A 99 1.21 14.12 11.16
N GLU A 100 -0.01 13.63 11.39
CA GLU A 100 -0.25 12.55 12.37
C GLU A 100 -0.09 11.16 11.75
N VAL A 101 -0.05 11.05 10.42
CA VAL A 101 0.13 9.77 9.73
C VAL A 101 1.59 9.34 9.76
N MET A 102 1.84 8.19 10.40
CA MET A 102 3.19 7.62 10.45
C MET A 102 3.44 6.73 9.23
N VAL A 103 4.60 6.90 8.59
CA VAL A 103 5.02 6.11 7.43
C VAL A 103 6.42 5.56 7.69
N ARG A 104 6.65 4.28 7.40
CA ARG A 104 8.01 3.70 7.45
C ARG A 104 8.16 2.49 6.54
N TRP A 105 9.40 2.25 6.12
CA TRP A 105 9.83 0.97 5.60
C TRP A 105 9.96 -0.02 6.75
N GLN A 106 9.46 -1.24 6.54
CA GLN A 106 9.44 -2.29 7.54
C GLN A 106 9.86 -3.60 6.88
N VAL A 107 10.83 -4.30 7.46
CA VAL A 107 11.19 -5.66 7.06
C VAL A 107 9.95 -6.55 7.12
N VAL A 108 9.68 -7.27 6.02
CA VAL A 108 8.54 -8.18 5.91
C VAL A 108 8.68 -9.32 6.91
N ASP A 109 7.65 -9.48 7.76
CA ASP A 109 7.56 -10.53 8.79
C ASP A 109 6.07 -10.83 9.07
N LYS A 110 5.71 -12.10 9.25
CA LYS A 110 4.40 -12.56 9.77
C LYS A 110 3.89 -11.81 11.01
N LYS A 111 4.80 -11.34 11.87
CA LYS A 111 4.53 -10.66 13.14
C LYS A 111 4.13 -9.20 13.01
N ILE A 112 4.26 -8.58 11.85
CA ILE A 112 3.77 -7.20 11.67
C ILE A 112 2.26 -7.21 11.95
N PRO A 113 1.75 -6.32 12.83
CA PRO A 113 0.33 -6.21 13.12
C PRO A 113 -0.38 -5.48 11.98
N LEU A 114 -0.46 -6.15 10.82
CA LEU A 114 -1.26 -5.77 9.68
C LEU A 114 -2.66 -6.37 9.80
N TYR A 115 -3.63 -5.69 9.18
CA TYR A 115 -4.97 -6.24 8.98
C TYR A 115 -4.89 -7.59 8.25
N VAL A 116 -5.78 -8.54 8.59
CA VAL A 116 -5.70 -9.94 8.13
C VAL A 116 -5.60 -10.03 6.60
N ASN A 117 -6.42 -9.27 5.89
CA ASN A 117 -6.46 -9.26 4.41
C ASN A 117 -5.15 -8.75 3.80
N HIS A 118 -4.47 -7.82 4.47
CA HIS A 118 -3.18 -7.30 4.00
C HIS A 118 -2.06 -8.34 4.13
N LYS A 119 -2.13 -9.25 5.12
CA LYS A 119 -1.13 -10.31 5.26
C LYS A 119 -1.14 -11.28 4.09
N GLU A 120 -2.32 -11.63 3.58
CA GLU A 120 -2.43 -12.52 2.42
C GLU A 120 -1.91 -11.85 1.13
N LEU A 121 -2.19 -10.56 0.93
CA LEU A 121 -1.62 -9.79 -0.18
C LEU A 121 -0.10 -9.71 -0.08
N LEU A 122 0.43 -9.44 1.11
CA LEU A 122 1.87 -9.37 1.34
C LEU A 122 2.53 -10.73 1.10
N ARG A 123 1.89 -11.84 1.49
CA ARG A 123 2.36 -13.20 1.20
C ARG A 123 2.41 -13.50 -0.30
N LYS A 124 1.42 -13.03 -1.08
CA LYS A 124 1.46 -13.15 -2.54
C LYS A 124 2.64 -12.37 -3.14
N ALA A 125 2.90 -11.17 -2.64
CA ALA A 125 4.04 -10.38 -3.05
C ALA A 125 5.38 -11.05 -2.69
N THR A 126 5.52 -11.64 -1.50
CA THR A 126 6.78 -12.32 -1.12
C THR A 126 7.06 -13.54 -2.00
N VAL A 127 6.04 -14.32 -2.35
CA VAL A 127 6.17 -15.44 -3.29
C VAL A 127 6.67 -14.96 -4.66
N LEU A 128 6.14 -13.84 -5.16
CA LEU A 128 6.56 -13.25 -6.44
C LEU A 128 8.06 -12.91 -6.47
N PHE A 129 8.62 -12.42 -5.37
CA PHE A 129 10.03 -12.01 -5.27
C PHE A 129 10.94 -13.04 -4.58
N GLY A 130 10.45 -14.26 -4.32
CA GLY A 130 11.22 -15.32 -3.66
C GLY A 130 11.67 -14.96 -2.22
N ALA A 131 10.93 -14.09 -1.54
CA ALA A 131 11.25 -13.63 -0.19
C ALA A 131 10.57 -14.50 0.89
N TYR A 132 11.21 -14.60 2.06
CA TYR A 132 10.61 -15.23 3.23
C TYR A 132 9.52 -14.34 3.84
N PHE A 133 8.47 -14.96 4.39
CA PHE A 133 7.36 -14.32 5.10
C PHE A 133 7.28 -14.83 6.55
#